data_AF-A0A950YH03-F1
#
_entry.id   AF-A0A950YH03-F1
#
_cell.length_a   1.000
_cell.length_b   1.000
_cell.length_c   1.000
_cell.angle_alpha   90.00
_cell.angle_beta   90.00
_cell.angle_gamma   90.00
#
_symmetry.space_group_name_H-M   'P 1'
#
loop_
_entity.id
_entity.type
_entity.pdbx_description
1 polymer ?
#
loop_
_entity_poly.entity_id
_entity_poly.type
_entity_poly.pdbx_seq_one_letter_code
_entity_poly.pdbx_strand_id
1 'polypeptide(L)'
;RLTRRDDRLCYLRCRLDIPFPILEVASEPAAGHAVTIGPLRGRRLAQELVEQLDSLFGLRHCGRRLQRRQHPSANGQRGRGLSPCLGDLDPNLYRRRLDDALGLFLTETDGRERLLAHVQRQMREASAKQHYERAAWLRRRLRRLTLILERLSGTLEATHVRAKLILAAHPVDSSRQDAFWLAGGRLVDWGPAPEDTGAVEERSRAALRRGSRVGELGAHVPPDEIDELRIIATYLASHPETTELMLDRPRVSETAAL
;
A
#
# COMPACT_ATOMS: atom_id res chain seq x y z
N ARG A 1 -23.92 14.72 -4.88
CA ARG A 1 -24.57 13.49 -4.36
C ARG A 1 -23.63 12.32 -4.58
N LEU A 2 -22.81 11.97 -3.58
CA LEU A 2 -22.02 10.73 -3.59
C LEU A 2 -23.01 9.58 -3.36
N THR A 3 -23.00 8.58 -4.24
CA THR A 3 -23.94 7.45 -4.17
C THR A 3 -23.41 6.42 -3.17
N ARG A 4 -24.31 5.68 -2.50
CA ARG A 4 -24.12 4.62 -1.49
C ARG A 4 -23.06 3.53 -1.80
N ARG A 5 -22.40 3.59 -2.98
CA ARG A 5 -21.27 2.74 -3.40
C ARG A 5 -19.89 3.35 -3.11
N ASP A 6 -19.76 4.67 -2.93
CA ASP A 6 -18.47 5.34 -2.69
C ASP A 6 -17.97 5.22 -1.23
N ASP A 7 -18.79 4.67 -0.32
CA ASP A 7 -18.43 4.43 1.08
C ASP A 7 -17.76 3.06 1.33
N ARG A 8 -17.73 2.18 0.33
CA ARG A 8 -17.07 0.88 0.48
C ARG A 8 -15.56 1.06 0.43
N LEU A 9 -14.88 0.45 1.40
CA LEU A 9 -13.42 0.43 1.42
C LEU A 9 -12.86 -0.19 0.14
N CYS A 10 -11.73 0.35 -0.27
CA CYS A 10 -10.93 -0.19 -1.35
C CYS A 10 -9.45 -0.14 -0.99
N TYR A 11 -8.68 -0.91 -1.76
CA TYR A 11 -7.24 -1.08 -1.57
C TYR A 11 -6.55 -0.94 -2.92
N LEU A 12 -5.37 -0.34 -2.92
CA LEU A 12 -4.44 -0.55 -4.04
C LEU A 12 -3.68 -1.83 -3.74
N ARG A 13 -3.64 -2.75 -4.69
CA ARG A 13 -2.91 -4.00 -4.50
C ARG A 13 -2.04 -4.33 -5.69
N CYS A 14 -0.92 -4.99 -5.40
CA CYS A 14 0.05 -5.47 -6.36
C CYS A 14 0.46 -6.90 -6.01
N ARG A 15 0.05 -7.86 -6.81
CA ARG A 15 0.51 -9.25 -6.67
C ARG A 15 1.89 -9.40 -7.28
N LEU A 16 2.83 -9.94 -6.52
CA LEU A 16 4.24 -10.05 -6.90
C LEU A 16 4.61 -11.43 -7.44
N ASP A 17 3.63 -12.32 -7.58
CA ASP A 17 3.78 -13.70 -8.07
C ASP A 17 3.65 -13.84 -9.61
N ILE A 18 3.68 -12.72 -10.33
CA ILE A 18 3.65 -12.66 -11.79
C ILE A 18 4.81 -11.81 -12.33
N PRO A 19 5.36 -12.10 -13.52
CA PRO A 19 6.58 -11.46 -14.04
C PRO A 19 6.42 -9.96 -14.38
N PHE A 20 5.19 -9.53 -14.67
CA PHE A 20 4.86 -8.12 -14.91
C PHE A 20 3.65 -7.73 -14.04
N PRO A 21 3.85 -7.48 -12.73
CA PRO A 21 2.79 -7.11 -11.81
C PRO A 21 2.02 -5.88 -12.24
N ILE A 22 0.76 -5.79 -11.82
CA ILE A 22 -0.09 -4.61 -12.03
C ILE A 22 -0.44 -3.98 -10.69
N LEU A 23 -0.60 -2.66 -10.66
CA LEU A 23 -1.32 -1.98 -9.61
C LEU A 23 -2.82 -2.02 -9.96
N GLU A 24 -3.65 -2.48 -9.03
CA GLU A 24 -5.10 -2.51 -9.24
C GLU A 24 -5.87 -2.05 -8.01
N VAL A 25 -7.06 -1.49 -8.23
CA VAL A 25 -7.99 -1.13 -7.16
C VAL A 25 -8.96 -2.26 -6.91
N ALA A 26 -8.94 -2.82 -5.71
CA ALA A 26 -9.81 -3.92 -5.28
C ALA A 26 -10.64 -3.54 -4.05
N SER A 27 -11.74 -4.27 -3.83
CA SER A 27 -12.54 -4.16 -2.60
C SER A 27 -11.91 -4.89 -1.41
N GLU A 28 -10.89 -5.71 -1.66
CA GLU A 28 -10.28 -6.60 -0.68
C GLU A 28 -8.74 -6.55 -0.79
N PRO A 29 -8.03 -6.79 0.32
CA PRO A 29 -6.59 -7.02 0.30
C PRO A 29 -6.17 -8.11 -0.69
N ALA A 30 -4.90 -8.10 -1.11
CA ALA A 30 -4.34 -9.20 -1.88
C ALA A 30 -3.91 -10.37 -0.97
N ALA A 31 -4.24 -11.58 -1.42
CA ALA A 31 -3.67 -12.83 -0.90
C ALA A 31 -2.34 -13.17 -1.58
N GLY A 32 -1.63 -14.12 -0.99
CA GLY A 32 -0.32 -14.59 -1.42
C GLY A 32 0.74 -13.51 -1.24
N HIS A 33 1.82 -13.62 -2.03
CA HIS A 33 2.92 -12.67 -2.01
C HIS A 33 2.53 -11.37 -2.75
N ALA A 34 2.15 -10.35 -1.98
CA ALA A 34 1.59 -9.12 -2.53
C ALA A 34 1.81 -7.89 -1.64
N VAL A 35 1.74 -6.71 -2.25
CA VAL A 35 1.66 -5.43 -1.54
C VAL A 35 0.21 -4.95 -1.57
N THR A 36 -0.35 -4.69 -0.39
CA THR A 36 -1.68 -4.08 -0.21
C THR A 36 -1.51 -2.72 0.48
N ILE A 37 -1.98 -1.65 -0.15
CA ILE A 37 -1.96 -0.26 0.33
C ILE A 37 -3.40 0.18 0.63
N GLY A 38 -3.61 0.77 1.80
CA GLY A 38 -4.93 1.19 2.27
C GLY A 38 -5.15 0.89 3.75
N PRO A 39 -6.42 0.93 4.22
CA PRO A 39 -7.65 1.07 3.44
C PRO A 39 -7.91 2.51 2.93
N LEU A 40 -8.66 2.62 1.83
CA LEU A 40 -9.02 3.88 1.17
C LEU A 40 -10.53 3.99 0.94
N ARG A 41 -11.05 5.22 0.90
CA ARG A 41 -12.42 5.54 0.43
C ARG A 41 -12.39 6.39 -0.84
N GLY A 42 -13.36 6.16 -1.73
CA GLY A 42 -13.41 6.82 -3.04
C GLY A 42 -12.70 6.00 -4.13
N ARG A 43 -13.33 4.89 -4.54
CA ARG A 43 -12.78 3.95 -5.55
C ARG A 43 -12.38 4.65 -6.85
N ARG A 44 -13.14 5.66 -7.29
CA ARG A 44 -12.84 6.42 -8.51
C ARG A 44 -11.54 7.20 -8.41
N LEU A 45 -11.30 7.85 -7.26
CA LEU A 45 -10.05 8.58 -7.00
C LEU A 45 -8.87 7.62 -6.86
N ALA A 46 -9.07 6.47 -6.21
CA ALA A 46 -8.06 5.42 -6.15
C ALA A 46 -7.71 4.87 -7.55
N GLN A 47 -8.69 4.70 -8.43
CA GLN A 47 -8.48 4.26 -9.80
C GLN A 47 -7.64 5.28 -10.58
N GLU A 48 -7.99 6.56 -10.44
CA GLU A 48 -7.24 7.64 -11.06
C GLU A 48 -5.81 7.76 -10.50
N LEU A 49 -5.61 7.55 -9.19
CA LEU A 49 -4.29 7.50 -8.58
C LEU A 49 -3.45 6.38 -9.20
N VAL A 50 -4.01 5.18 -9.36
CA VAL A 50 -3.33 4.06 -10.05
C VAL A 50 -2.94 4.44 -11.47
N GLU A 51 -3.83 5.06 -12.25
CA GLU A 51 -3.51 5.51 -13.61
C GLU A 51 -2.36 6.55 -13.64
N GLN A 52 -2.32 7.46 -12.66
CA GLN A 52 -1.21 8.40 -12.51
C GLN A 52 0.09 7.69 -12.16
N LEU A 53 0.06 6.72 -11.23
CA LEU A 53 1.22 5.92 -10.83
C LEU A 53 1.74 5.08 -12.00
N ASP A 54 0.87 4.35 -12.68
CA ASP A 54 1.24 3.52 -13.83
C ASP A 54 1.89 4.38 -14.91
N SER A 55 1.32 5.54 -15.22
CA SER A 55 1.90 6.47 -16.19
C SER A 55 3.17 7.16 -15.70
N LEU A 56 3.36 7.35 -14.39
CA LEU A 56 4.55 8.01 -13.83
C LEU A 56 5.75 7.07 -13.82
N PHE A 57 5.52 5.81 -13.49
CA PHE A 57 6.57 4.79 -13.38
C PHE A 57 6.70 3.91 -14.63
N GLY A 58 5.82 4.08 -15.62
CA GLY A 58 5.86 3.32 -16.86
C GLY A 58 5.37 1.87 -16.69
N LEU A 59 4.47 1.64 -15.73
CA LEU A 59 3.87 0.33 -15.52
C LEU A 59 2.83 0.03 -16.60
N ARG A 60 2.45 -1.24 -16.71
CA ARG A 60 1.44 -1.67 -17.69
C ARG A 60 0.03 -1.34 -17.20
N HIS A 61 -0.83 -0.95 -18.14
CA HIS A 61 -2.23 -0.58 -17.89
C HIS A 61 -3.22 -1.67 -18.31
N CYS A 62 -2.73 -2.78 -18.89
CA CYS A 62 -3.58 -3.85 -19.39
C CYS A 62 -4.05 -4.77 -18.26
N GLY A 63 -5.20 -5.43 -18.46
CA GLY A 63 -5.78 -6.34 -17.47
C GLY A 63 -4.84 -7.48 -17.05
N ARG A 64 -5.21 -8.22 -16.01
CA ARG A 64 -4.35 -9.20 -15.31
C ARG A 64 -3.52 -10.07 -16.25
N ARG A 65 -4.16 -10.72 -17.23
CA ARG A 65 -3.47 -11.53 -18.24
C ARG A 65 -2.74 -10.63 -19.24
N LEU A 66 -1.42 -10.75 -19.28
CA LEU A 66 -0.60 -10.08 -20.29
C LEU A 66 -0.83 -10.72 -21.65
N GLN A 67 -1.41 -9.97 -22.57
CA GLN A 67 -1.57 -10.39 -23.95
C GLN A 67 -0.34 -9.96 -24.75
N ARG A 68 0.29 -10.91 -25.45
CA ARG A 68 1.36 -10.63 -26.41
C ARG A 68 0.80 -9.87 -27.60
N ARG A 69 1.58 -8.96 -28.17
CA ARG A 69 1.18 -8.10 -29.29
C ARG A 69 2.34 -7.94 -30.27
N GLN A 70 2.02 -7.77 -31.55
CA GLN A 70 2.98 -7.44 -32.59
C GLN A 70 3.37 -5.95 -32.58
N HIS A 71 2.50 -5.08 -32.06
CA HIS A 71 2.70 -3.63 -32.03
C HIS A 71 2.42 -3.03 -30.65
N PRO A 72 3.01 -1.87 -30.31
CA PRO A 72 2.82 -1.26 -29.00
C PRO A 72 1.34 -0.95 -28.74
N SER A 73 0.90 -1.16 -27.51
CA SER A 73 -0.43 -0.74 -27.07
C SER A 73 -0.62 0.76 -27.18
N ALA A 74 -1.87 1.26 -27.18
CA ALA A 74 -2.13 2.70 -27.17
C ALA A 74 -1.45 3.46 -26.01
N ASN A 75 -1.23 2.79 -24.87
CA ASN A 75 -0.45 3.36 -23.76
C ASN A 75 1.05 3.35 -24.03
N GLY A 76 1.55 2.30 -24.67
CA GLY A 76 2.94 2.21 -25.14
C GLY A 76 3.29 3.28 -26.17
N GLN A 77 2.44 3.46 -27.19
CA GLN A 77 2.63 4.49 -28.23
C GLN A 77 2.68 5.91 -27.66
N ARG A 78 1.95 6.15 -26.55
CA ARG A 78 1.94 7.44 -25.82
C ARG A 78 3.05 7.56 -24.77
N GLY A 79 3.96 6.60 -24.69
CA GLY A 79 5.05 6.59 -23.70
C GLY A 79 4.58 6.45 -22.24
N ARG A 80 3.38 5.89 -22.01
CA ARG A 80 2.78 5.74 -20.66
C ARG A 80 3.07 4.39 -20.00
N GLY A 81 3.78 3.49 -20.67
CA GLY A 81 4.15 2.18 -20.14
C GLY A 81 5.26 1.50 -20.93
N LEU A 82 6.05 0.65 -20.25
CA LEU A 82 7.19 -0.08 -20.81
C LEU A 82 6.82 -1.18 -21.83
N SER A 83 5.53 -1.40 -22.09
CA SER A 83 5.03 -2.31 -23.13
C SER A 83 5.57 -3.76 -23.08
N PRO A 84 5.51 -4.46 -21.92
CA PRO A 84 5.92 -5.87 -21.83
C PRO A 84 5.15 -6.82 -22.77
N CYS A 85 4.06 -6.34 -23.39
CA CYS A 85 3.29 -7.09 -24.37
C CYS A 85 4.05 -7.38 -25.68
N LEU A 86 5.06 -6.58 -26.03
CA LEU A 86 5.97 -6.90 -27.13
C LEU A 86 6.90 -8.04 -26.70
N GLY A 87 7.33 -7.97 -25.44
CA GLY A 87 8.06 -8.97 -24.67
C GLY A 87 9.45 -9.27 -25.20
N ASP A 88 10.05 -8.19 -25.68
CA ASP A 88 11.46 -7.82 -25.70
C ASP A 88 11.90 -7.06 -24.42
N LEU A 89 10.97 -6.80 -23.48
CA LEU A 89 11.26 -6.07 -22.24
C LEU A 89 11.97 -6.95 -21.20
N ASP A 90 13.09 -6.47 -20.66
CA ASP A 90 13.74 -7.03 -19.47
C ASP A 90 12.79 -6.99 -18.24
N PRO A 91 12.42 -8.14 -17.66
CA PRO A 91 11.61 -8.21 -16.45
C PRO A 91 12.22 -7.45 -15.26
N ASN A 92 13.55 -7.38 -15.14
CA ASN A 92 14.20 -6.70 -14.03
C ASN A 92 14.06 -5.18 -14.14
N LEU A 93 14.11 -4.62 -15.35
CA LEU A 93 13.79 -3.21 -15.59
C LEU A 93 12.35 -2.89 -15.13
N TYR A 94 11.39 -3.74 -15.51
CA TYR A 94 10.01 -3.57 -15.06
C TYR A 94 9.91 -3.63 -13.53
N ARG A 95 10.59 -4.60 -12.92
CA ARG A 95 10.62 -4.79 -11.48
C ARG A 95 11.16 -3.56 -10.74
N ARG A 96 12.28 -2.98 -11.20
CA ARG A 96 12.84 -1.74 -10.61
C ARG A 96 11.84 -0.59 -10.65
N ARG A 97 11.12 -0.40 -11.76
CA ARG A 97 10.09 0.65 -11.86
C ARG A 97 8.91 0.41 -10.91
N LEU A 98 8.53 -0.85 -10.75
CA LEU A 98 7.49 -1.24 -9.81
C LEU A 98 7.93 -0.98 -8.37
N ASP A 99 9.16 -1.37 -8.02
CA ASP A 99 9.71 -1.17 -6.68
C ASP A 99 9.86 0.33 -6.36
N ASP A 100 10.26 1.17 -7.33
CA ASP A 100 10.26 2.63 -7.19
C ASP A 100 8.85 3.18 -6.87
N ALA A 101 7.82 2.62 -7.51
CA ALA A 101 6.43 3.03 -7.29
C ALA A 101 5.92 2.60 -5.91
N LEU A 102 6.15 1.33 -5.55
CA LEU A 102 5.73 0.75 -4.27
C LEU A 102 6.49 1.36 -3.09
N GLY A 103 7.78 1.67 -3.27
CA GLY A 103 8.65 2.28 -2.25
C GLY A 103 8.20 3.65 -1.77
N LEU A 104 7.26 4.30 -2.47
CA LEU A 104 6.58 5.49 -1.97
C LEU A 104 5.67 5.20 -0.77
N PHE A 105 5.16 3.99 -0.66
CA PHE A 105 4.14 3.57 0.31
C PHE A 105 4.64 2.49 1.29
N LEU A 106 5.86 1.99 1.09
CA LEU A 106 6.51 0.98 1.94
C LEU A 106 7.24 1.61 3.15
N THR A 107 6.73 2.72 3.66
CA THR A 107 7.31 3.44 4.80
C THR A 107 6.32 3.55 5.94
N GLU A 108 6.83 3.79 7.15
CA GLU A 108 6.03 3.91 8.38
C GLU A 108 5.18 5.20 8.44
N THR A 109 5.21 6.00 7.37
CA THR A 109 4.45 7.24 7.19
C THR A 109 3.63 7.18 5.91
N ASP A 110 2.55 7.95 5.90
CA ASP A 110 1.66 8.12 4.76
C ASP A 110 2.42 8.57 3.49
N GLY A 111 2.29 7.78 2.41
CA GLY A 111 3.02 7.99 1.16
C GLY A 111 2.54 9.20 0.34
N ARG A 112 1.49 9.91 0.76
CA ARG A 112 0.96 11.12 0.07
C ARG A 112 2.06 12.15 -0.19
N GLU A 113 2.74 12.59 0.86
CA GLU A 113 3.78 13.64 0.75
C GLU A 113 4.96 13.16 -0.08
N ARG A 114 5.37 11.90 0.09
CA ARG A 114 6.46 11.27 -0.68
C ARG A 114 6.17 11.25 -2.17
N LEU A 115 4.94 10.92 -2.56
CA LEU A 115 4.51 10.94 -3.96
C LEU A 115 4.56 12.36 -4.55
N LEU A 116 4.04 13.36 -3.82
CA LEU A 116 4.09 14.75 -4.26
C LEU A 116 5.53 15.26 -4.36
N ALA A 117 6.35 14.98 -3.36
CA ALA A 117 7.77 15.34 -3.32
C ALA A 117 8.57 14.68 -4.46
N HIS A 118 8.27 13.42 -4.79
CA HIS A 118 8.87 12.71 -5.91
C HIS A 118 8.61 13.45 -7.25
N VAL A 119 7.36 13.79 -7.51
CA VAL A 119 6.96 14.50 -8.75
C VAL A 119 7.53 15.90 -8.79
N GLN A 120 7.53 16.61 -7.65
CA GLN A 120 8.10 17.95 -7.54
C GLN A 120 9.62 17.94 -7.78
N ARG A 121 10.34 16.92 -7.27
CA ARG A 121 11.77 16.76 -7.53
C ARG A 121 12.05 16.56 -9.02
N GLN A 122 11.33 15.64 -9.68
CA GLN A 122 11.47 15.43 -11.13
C GLN A 122 11.17 16.71 -11.93
N MET A 123 10.21 17.51 -11.48
CA MET A 123 9.88 18.79 -12.13
C MET A 123 11.04 19.78 -12.03
N ARG A 124 11.65 19.91 -10.84
CA ARG A 124 12.82 20.79 -10.62
C ARG A 124 14.02 20.33 -11.44
N GLU A 125 14.29 19.02 -11.48
CA GLU A 125 15.37 18.45 -12.30
C GLU A 125 15.17 18.73 -13.80
N ALA A 126 13.94 18.58 -14.32
CA ALA A 126 13.62 18.90 -15.70
C ALA A 126 13.83 20.39 -15.99
N SER A 127 13.42 21.27 -15.07
CA SER A 127 13.64 22.72 -15.21
C SER A 127 15.12 23.09 -15.19
N ALA A 128 15.92 22.47 -14.31
CA ALA A 128 17.36 22.71 -14.22
C ALA A 128 18.09 22.28 -15.51
N LYS A 129 17.60 21.22 -16.17
CA LYS A 129 18.08 20.77 -17.49
C LYS A 129 17.46 21.54 -18.66
N GLN A 130 16.75 22.65 -18.40
CA GLN A 130 16.07 23.46 -19.42
C GLN A 130 15.01 22.72 -20.26
N HIS A 131 14.51 21.58 -19.77
CA HIS A 131 13.42 20.81 -20.39
C HIS A 131 12.05 21.36 -19.96
N TYR A 132 11.73 22.58 -20.39
CA TYR A 132 10.56 23.32 -19.90
C TYR A 132 9.22 22.65 -20.21
N GLU A 133 9.07 21.99 -21.35
CA GLU A 133 7.83 21.25 -21.69
C GLU A 133 7.58 20.10 -20.72
N ARG A 134 8.64 19.35 -20.39
CA ARG A 134 8.61 18.27 -19.41
C ARG A 134 8.27 18.80 -18.02
N ALA A 135 8.89 19.90 -17.61
CA ALA A 135 8.60 20.56 -16.34
C ALA A 135 7.14 21.05 -16.28
N ALA A 136 6.63 21.67 -17.34
CA ALA A 136 5.24 22.13 -17.43
C ALA A 136 4.23 20.96 -17.34
N TRP A 137 4.54 19.83 -17.97
CA TRP A 137 3.74 18.61 -17.84
C TRP A 137 3.75 18.06 -16.40
N LEU A 138 4.91 17.99 -15.77
CA LEU A 138 5.04 17.53 -14.38
C LEU A 138 4.31 18.46 -13.41
N ARG A 139 4.33 19.77 -13.65
CA ARG A 139 3.56 20.76 -12.88
C ARG A 139 2.05 20.50 -12.97
N ARG A 140 1.53 20.21 -14.17
CA ARG A 140 0.11 19.85 -14.35
C ARG A 140 -0.24 18.55 -13.62
N ARG A 141 0.62 17.53 -13.73
CA ARG A 141 0.46 16.27 -13.00
C ARG A 141 0.48 16.48 -11.48
N LEU A 142 1.41 17.27 -10.97
CA LEU A 142 1.51 17.58 -9.53
C LEU A 142 0.20 18.17 -9.02
N ARG A 143 -0.34 19.20 -9.70
CA ARG A 143 -1.64 19.79 -9.37
C ARG A 143 -2.77 18.76 -9.36
N ARG A 144 -2.80 17.86 -10.35
CA ARG A 144 -3.84 16.83 -10.42
C ARG A 144 -3.71 15.82 -9.28
N LEU A 145 -2.49 15.36 -8.98
CA LEU A 145 -2.21 14.48 -7.86
C LEU A 145 -2.61 15.11 -6.53
N THR A 146 -2.27 16.39 -6.29
CA THR A 146 -2.68 17.12 -5.09
C THR A 146 -4.20 17.05 -4.90
N LEU A 147 -4.98 17.38 -5.94
CA LEU A 147 -6.45 17.33 -5.87
C LEU A 147 -7.01 15.92 -5.62
N ILE A 148 -6.37 14.88 -6.17
CA ILE A 148 -6.76 13.49 -5.91
C ILE A 148 -6.51 13.15 -4.44
N LEU A 149 -5.30 13.44 -3.95
CA LEU A 149 -4.87 13.06 -2.61
C LEU A 149 -5.61 13.81 -1.50
N GLU A 150 -5.97 15.07 -1.71
CA GLU A 150 -6.80 15.88 -0.79
C GLU A 150 -8.21 15.29 -0.60
N ARG A 151 -8.76 14.68 -1.65
CA ARG A 151 -10.12 14.13 -1.65
C ARG A 151 -10.18 12.64 -1.32
N LEU A 152 -9.04 11.95 -1.41
CA LEU A 152 -8.92 10.53 -1.11
C LEU A 152 -8.80 10.36 0.41
N SER A 153 -9.79 9.74 1.05
CA SER A 153 -9.75 9.44 2.48
C SER A 153 -9.11 8.08 2.76
N GLY A 154 -8.57 7.90 3.97
CA GLY A 154 -7.84 6.70 4.40
C GLY A 154 -6.33 6.91 4.40
N THR A 155 -5.54 5.84 4.40
CA THR A 155 -4.07 5.91 4.49
C THR A 155 -3.42 5.32 3.24
N LEU A 156 -2.48 6.04 2.62
CA LEU A 156 -1.65 5.51 1.55
C LEU A 156 -0.37 4.91 2.12
N GLU A 157 -0.54 3.86 2.91
CA GLU A 157 0.54 3.07 3.51
C GLU A 157 0.29 1.60 3.19
N ALA A 158 1.37 0.85 2.96
CA ALA A 158 1.26 -0.58 2.81
C ALA A 158 0.98 -1.26 4.17
N THR A 159 -0.12 -2.00 4.23
CA THR A 159 -0.68 -2.70 5.42
C THR A 159 0.31 -3.57 6.21
N HIS A 160 1.41 -4.00 5.58
CA HIS A 160 2.39 -4.90 6.18
C HIS A 160 3.65 -4.23 6.69
N VAL A 161 3.79 -2.92 6.45
CA VAL A 161 4.97 -2.15 6.85
C VAL A 161 5.01 -1.98 8.36
N ARG A 162 3.85 -1.77 8.98
CA ARG A 162 3.76 -1.42 10.40
C ARG A 162 2.96 -2.45 11.18
N ALA A 163 3.57 -2.92 12.27
CA ALA A 163 2.87 -3.73 13.25
C ALA A 163 2.06 -2.82 14.17
N LYS A 164 0.86 -3.28 14.54
CA LYS A 164 -0.09 -2.50 15.33
C LYS A 164 -0.73 -3.36 16.41
N LEU A 165 -0.98 -2.76 17.56
CA LEU A 165 -1.90 -3.26 18.57
C LEU A 165 -3.16 -2.40 18.49
N ILE A 166 -4.30 -3.04 18.28
CA ILE A 166 -5.61 -2.39 18.26
C ILE A 166 -6.33 -2.78 19.54
N LEU A 167 -6.84 -1.79 20.28
CA LEU A 167 -7.72 -1.99 21.43
C LEU A 167 -9.12 -1.55 21.04
N ALA A 168 -10.05 -2.51 21.04
CA ALA A 168 -11.44 -2.33 20.65
C ALA A 168 -12.37 -2.76 21.79
N ALA A 169 -13.54 -2.12 21.90
CA ALA A 169 -14.56 -2.56 22.86
C ALA A 169 -15.08 -3.96 22.49
N HIS A 170 -15.27 -4.83 23.49
CA HIS A 170 -15.79 -6.17 23.26
C HIS A 170 -17.25 -6.07 22.76
N PRO A 171 -17.66 -6.85 21.74
CA PRO A 171 -18.93 -6.66 21.04
C PRO A 171 -20.18 -6.87 21.91
N VAL A 172 -20.06 -7.65 23.00
CA VAL A 172 -21.16 -7.96 23.91
C VAL A 172 -21.04 -7.23 25.25
N ASP A 173 -19.83 -6.80 25.62
CA ASP A 173 -19.55 -6.25 26.95
C ASP A 173 -18.70 -5.01 26.80
N SER A 174 -19.34 -3.84 26.78
CA SER A 174 -18.67 -2.55 26.57
C SER A 174 -17.72 -2.16 27.72
N SER A 175 -17.76 -2.86 28.86
CA SER A 175 -16.80 -2.66 29.95
C SER A 175 -15.46 -3.35 29.70
N ARG A 176 -15.41 -4.28 28.74
CA ARG A 176 -14.21 -5.04 28.37
C ARG A 176 -13.64 -4.54 27.06
N GLN A 177 -12.33 -4.68 26.92
CA GLN A 177 -11.62 -4.46 25.67
C GLN A 177 -11.00 -5.75 25.17
N ASP A 178 -10.99 -5.89 23.85
CA ASP A 178 -10.21 -6.90 23.13
C ASP A 178 -9.02 -6.24 22.48
N ALA A 179 -7.90 -6.96 22.48
CA ALA A 179 -6.65 -6.58 21.87
C ALA A 179 -6.38 -7.44 20.63
N PHE A 180 -5.99 -6.78 19.53
CA PHE A 180 -5.64 -7.41 18.26
C PHE A 180 -4.24 -6.99 17.84
N TRP A 181 -3.34 -7.94 17.66
CA TRP A 181 -1.98 -7.69 17.17
C TRP A 181 -1.91 -7.97 15.68
N LEU A 182 -1.67 -6.92 14.91
CA LEU A 182 -1.35 -6.98 13.50
C LEU A 182 0.16 -6.94 13.30
N ALA A 183 0.73 -7.89 12.58
CA ALA A 183 2.14 -7.86 12.22
C ALA A 183 2.36 -8.50 10.84
N GLY A 184 3.21 -7.87 10.01
CA GLY A 184 3.46 -8.33 8.65
C GLY A 184 2.20 -8.35 7.77
N GLY A 185 1.23 -7.48 8.09
CA GLY A 185 -0.02 -7.35 7.35
C GLY A 185 -1.03 -8.47 7.62
N ARG A 186 -0.92 -9.15 8.77
CA ARG A 186 -1.77 -10.27 9.22
C ARG A 186 -2.18 -10.09 10.67
N LEU A 187 -3.30 -10.68 11.07
CA LEU A 187 -3.65 -10.85 12.48
C LEU A 187 -2.83 -12.01 13.05
N VAL A 188 -1.93 -11.73 14.00
CA VAL A 188 -0.98 -12.74 14.53
C VAL A 188 -1.26 -13.14 15.98
N ASP A 189 -2.10 -12.37 16.67
CA ASP A 189 -2.62 -12.67 18.01
C ASP A 189 -3.87 -11.84 18.29
N TRP A 190 -4.80 -12.37 19.09
CA TRP A 190 -5.97 -11.63 19.56
C TRP A 190 -6.51 -12.20 20.87
N GLY A 191 -7.34 -11.44 21.59
CA GLY A 191 -8.03 -11.89 22.80
C GLY A 191 -8.36 -10.73 23.74
N PRO A 192 -8.73 -10.98 25.00
CA PRO A 192 -8.93 -9.93 25.98
C PRO A 192 -7.70 -9.03 26.09
N ALA A 193 -7.94 -7.72 26.24
CA ALA A 193 -6.88 -6.76 26.51
C ALA A 193 -6.17 -7.13 27.84
N PRO A 194 -4.83 -7.28 27.84
CA PRO A 194 -4.12 -7.60 29.07
C PRO A 194 -4.28 -6.48 30.12
N GLU A 195 -4.38 -6.86 31.39
CA GLU A 195 -4.62 -5.93 32.49
C GLU A 195 -3.36 -5.16 32.92
N ASP A 196 -2.18 -5.74 32.70
CA ASP A 196 -0.89 -5.15 33.08
C ASP A 196 0.04 -4.91 31.87
N THR A 197 0.94 -3.94 32.04
CA THR A 197 1.88 -3.52 31.00
C THR A 197 2.88 -4.62 30.61
N GLY A 198 3.25 -5.50 31.55
CA GLY A 198 4.19 -6.59 31.29
C GLY A 198 3.61 -7.62 30.32
N ALA A 199 2.36 -8.00 30.51
CA ALA A 199 1.64 -8.90 29.61
C ALA A 199 1.43 -8.28 28.21
N VAL A 200 1.15 -6.97 28.12
CA VAL A 200 1.09 -6.24 26.84
C VAL A 200 2.45 -6.31 26.11
N GLU A 201 3.54 -6.06 26.82
CA GLU A 201 4.89 -6.08 26.24
C GLU A 201 5.28 -7.47 25.75
N GLU A 202 5.02 -8.51 26.54
CA GLU A 202 5.33 -9.89 26.19
C GLU A 202 4.59 -10.35 24.94
N ARG A 203 3.27 -10.14 24.89
CA ARG A 203 2.44 -10.47 23.73
C ARG A 203 2.83 -9.67 22.50
N SER A 204 3.15 -8.38 22.66
CA SER A 204 3.63 -7.54 21.56
C SER A 204 4.95 -8.04 20.99
N ARG A 205 5.90 -8.43 21.85
CA ARG A 205 7.17 -9.01 21.41
C ARG A 205 6.96 -10.36 20.71
N ALA A 206 6.04 -11.19 21.19
CA ALA A 206 5.66 -12.44 20.54
C ALA A 206 5.01 -12.23 19.16
N ALA A 207 4.09 -11.27 19.06
CA ALA A 207 3.44 -10.88 17.81
C ALA A 207 4.46 -10.40 16.76
N LEU A 208 5.40 -9.54 17.16
CA LEU A 208 6.49 -9.08 16.29
C LEU A 208 7.36 -10.25 15.79
N ARG A 209 7.67 -11.23 16.65
CA ARG A 209 8.41 -12.45 16.26
C ARG A 209 7.58 -13.35 15.32
N ARG A 210 6.25 -13.41 15.45
CA ARG A 210 5.39 -14.18 14.52
C ARG A 210 5.19 -13.46 13.18
N GLY A 211 5.25 -12.14 13.18
CA GLY A 211 5.22 -11.29 11.98
C GLY A 211 6.50 -11.29 11.14
N SER A 212 7.52 -12.09 11.53
CA SER A 212 8.93 -12.14 11.09
C SER A 212 9.28 -12.25 9.59
N ARG A 213 8.37 -11.99 8.63
CA ARG A 213 8.78 -11.73 7.24
C ARG A 213 9.16 -10.26 7.05
N VAL A 214 10.12 -9.85 7.86
CA VAL A 214 10.65 -8.49 7.99
C VAL A 214 11.74 -8.32 6.95
N GLY A 215 11.47 -7.58 5.86
CA GLY A 215 12.47 -7.23 4.84
C GLY A 215 12.21 -7.77 3.43
N GLU A 216 11.21 -8.63 3.25
CA GLU A 216 10.72 -9.01 1.93
C GLU A 216 9.66 -8.01 1.43
N LEU A 217 9.76 -7.59 0.17
CA LEU A 217 8.75 -6.80 -0.50
C LEU A 217 7.43 -7.59 -0.56
N GLY A 218 6.41 -7.13 0.16
CA GLY A 218 5.06 -7.73 0.13
C GLY A 218 4.81 -8.73 1.26
N ALA A 219 3.67 -8.56 1.93
CA ALA A 219 3.17 -9.57 2.84
C ALA A 219 2.83 -10.84 2.07
N HIS A 220 3.05 -11.98 2.71
CA HIS A 220 2.43 -13.23 2.31
C HIS A 220 1.20 -13.45 3.18
N VAL A 221 0.01 -13.23 2.63
CA VAL A 221 -1.27 -13.44 3.34
C VAL A 221 -1.96 -14.69 2.79
N PRO A 222 -2.15 -15.75 3.59
CA PRO A 222 -2.93 -16.91 3.17
C PRO A 222 -4.35 -16.54 2.74
N PRO A 223 -4.95 -17.19 1.73
CA PRO A 223 -6.30 -16.85 1.26
C PRO A 223 -7.38 -16.89 2.33
N ASP A 224 -7.25 -17.80 3.31
CA ASP A 224 -8.14 -17.99 4.45
C ASP A 224 -8.05 -16.88 5.51
N GLU A 225 -6.92 -16.16 5.58
CA GLU A 225 -6.74 -15.02 6.50
C GLU A 225 -7.22 -13.67 5.90
N ILE A 226 -7.63 -13.63 4.64
CA ILE A 226 -8.05 -12.38 3.96
C ILE A 226 -9.30 -11.78 4.60
N ASP A 227 -10.22 -12.63 5.02
CA ASP A 227 -11.46 -12.18 5.64
C ASP A 227 -11.20 -11.48 6.98
N GLU A 228 -10.25 -11.99 7.78
CA GLU A 228 -9.85 -11.35 9.04
C GLU A 228 -9.31 -9.95 8.81
N LEU A 229 -8.41 -9.78 7.83
CA LEU A 229 -7.88 -8.47 7.46
C LEU A 229 -8.96 -7.51 6.99
N ARG A 230 -9.87 -7.99 6.16
CA ARG A 230 -10.99 -7.19 5.67
C ARG A 230 -11.91 -6.77 6.81
N ILE A 231 -12.21 -7.67 7.74
CA ILE A 231 -13.04 -7.41 8.92
C ILE A 231 -12.39 -6.31 9.77
N ILE A 232 -11.11 -6.47 10.13
CA ILE A 232 -10.38 -5.50 10.95
C ILE A 232 -10.33 -4.13 10.27
N ALA A 233 -9.97 -4.08 8.99
CA ALA A 233 -9.93 -2.81 8.26
C ALA A 233 -11.31 -2.14 8.14
N THR A 234 -12.37 -2.94 7.99
CA THR A 234 -13.76 -2.43 7.98
C THR A 234 -14.13 -1.87 9.34
N TYR A 235 -13.79 -2.59 10.41
CA TYR A 235 -14.02 -2.16 11.79
C TYR A 235 -13.31 -0.84 12.10
N LEU A 236 -12.01 -0.73 11.83
CA LEU A 236 -11.25 0.49 12.07
C LEU A 236 -11.80 1.69 11.29
N ALA A 237 -12.25 1.46 10.05
CA ALA A 237 -12.82 2.54 9.25
C ALA A 237 -14.21 2.98 9.74
N SER A 238 -14.99 2.09 10.37
CA SER A 238 -16.28 2.45 10.98
C SER A 238 -16.15 3.01 12.39
N HIS A 239 -15.02 2.78 13.07
CA HIS A 239 -14.74 3.21 14.44
C HIS A 239 -13.44 4.00 14.50
N PRO A 240 -13.39 5.23 13.95
CA PRO A 240 -12.17 6.06 13.93
C PRO A 240 -11.63 6.42 15.33
N GLU A 241 -12.43 6.26 16.37
CA GLU A 241 -12.07 6.42 17.78
C GLU A 241 -11.31 5.22 18.37
N THR A 242 -11.20 4.11 17.63
CA THR A 242 -10.48 2.91 18.09
C THR A 242 -9.03 3.25 18.40
N THR A 243 -8.52 2.76 19.53
CA THR A 243 -7.13 3.01 19.92
C THR A 243 -6.19 2.12 19.10
N GLU A 244 -5.34 2.74 18.29
CA GLU A 244 -4.26 2.09 17.54
C GLU A 244 -2.91 2.45 18.14
N LEU A 245 -2.20 1.46 18.65
CA LEU A 245 -0.83 1.58 19.16
C LEU A 245 0.14 0.99 18.15
N MET A 246 1.16 1.76 17.78
CA MET A 246 2.18 1.30 16.85
C MET A 246 3.21 0.46 17.59
N LEU A 247 3.47 -0.74 17.09
CA LEU A 247 4.45 -1.64 17.67
C LEU A 247 5.78 -1.43 16.96
N ASP A 248 6.70 -0.77 17.64
CA ASP A 248 8.06 -0.62 17.15
C ASP A 248 8.71 -2.00 17.10
N ARG A 249 9.36 -2.31 15.98
CA ARG A 249 10.28 -3.43 15.97
C ARG A 249 11.36 -3.14 17.00
N PRO A 250 11.77 -4.12 17.84
CA PRO A 250 12.96 -3.94 18.64
C PRO A 250 14.07 -3.52 17.69
N ARG A 251 14.67 -2.36 17.93
CA ARG A 251 15.88 -1.97 17.21
C ARG A 251 16.82 -3.14 17.39
N VAL A 252 17.30 -3.71 16.28
CA VAL A 252 18.40 -4.66 16.35
C VAL A 252 19.54 -3.86 16.97
N SER A 253 19.77 -4.02 18.27
CA SER A 253 20.99 -3.52 18.88
C SER A 253 22.11 -4.19 18.11
N GLU A 254 23.09 -3.40 17.70
CA GLU A 254 24.42 -3.90 17.34
C GLU A 254 25.00 -4.62 18.56
N THR A 255 24.53 -5.83 18.82
CA THR A 255 25.15 -6.82 19.69
C THR A 255 25.62 -7.93 18.77
N ALA A 256 26.55 -7.54 17.90
CA ALA A 256 27.45 -8.41 17.17
C ALA A 256 28.84 -7.75 17.21
N ALA A 257 29.37 -7.58 18.43
CA ALA A 257 30.79 -7.38 18.70
C ALA A 257 31.04 -7.49 20.21
N LEU A 258 31.35 -8.70 20.66
CA LEU A 258 32.44 -9.04 21.59
C LEU A 258 32.51 -10.57 21.71
#